data_AF-A0A0S7Z7J5-F1
#
_entry.id   AF-A0A0S7Z7J5-F1
#
_cell.length_a   1.000
_cell.length_b   1.000
_cell.length_c   1.000
_cell.angle_alpha   90.00
_cell.angle_beta   90.00
_cell.angle_gamma   90.00
#
_symmetry.space_group_name_H-M   'P 1'
#
loop_
_entity.id
_entity.type
_entity.pdbx_description
1 polymer ?
#
loop_
_entity_poly.entity_id
_entity_poly.type
_entity_poly.pdbx_seq_one_letter_code
_entity_poly.pdbx_strand_id
1 'polypeptide(L)'
;MKRIIIISVAFTMLIFAVSCATSPEKAAKTAKEEKKTAEQKVSEKDIVENTETLRTEAETSLSAARNIKADVAMKEEFEKALALYERAQSEQEKGNYKKASDLFSKAKQLFEEVHQKTEEKRVQAEKSMDESKTQLQQLEEKAKAAGI
;
A
#
# COMPACT_ATOMS: atom_id res chain seq x y z
N MET A 1 -1.00 40.13 -12.82
CA MET A 1 -2.46 40.32 -12.92
C MET A 1 -3.14 38.99 -12.62
N LYS A 2 -3.71 38.87 -11.40
CA LYS A 2 -4.44 37.69 -10.91
C LYS A 2 -5.87 37.75 -11.42
N ARG A 3 -6.36 36.71 -12.08
CA ARG A 3 -7.80 36.46 -12.26
C ARG A 3 -8.09 35.01 -11.93
N ILE A 4 -8.54 34.84 -10.69
CA ILE A 4 -9.12 33.66 -10.09
C ILE A 4 -10.50 33.50 -10.73
N ILE A 5 -10.76 32.39 -11.40
CA ILE A 5 -12.08 32.04 -11.91
C ILE A 5 -12.64 30.96 -10.98
N ILE A 6 -13.52 31.42 -10.09
CA ILE A 6 -14.38 30.64 -9.23
C ILE A 6 -15.55 30.18 -10.09
N ILE A 7 -15.63 28.90 -10.44
CA ILE A 7 -16.86 28.31 -10.99
C ILE A 7 -17.57 27.60 -9.85
N SER A 8 -18.40 28.40 -9.18
CA SER A 8 -19.50 27.96 -8.35
C SER A 8 -20.60 27.44 -9.28
N VAL A 9 -20.85 26.13 -9.27
CA VAL A 9 -22.10 25.57 -9.79
C VAL A 9 -22.76 24.80 -8.66
N ALA A 10 -23.79 25.45 -8.13
CA ALA A 10 -24.79 24.89 -7.26
C ALA A 10 -25.41 23.64 -7.92
N PHE A 11 -25.17 22.46 -7.34
CA PHE A 11 -25.96 21.28 -7.62
C PHE A 11 -27.02 21.16 -6.54
N THR A 12 -28.19 21.65 -6.92
CA THR A 12 -29.42 21.79 -6.17
C THR A 12 -29.98 20.42 -5.77
N MET A 13 -30.22 20.29 -4.46
CA MET A 13 -31.32 19.54 -3.81
C MET A 13 -32.15 18.59 -4.69
N LEU A 14 -32.03 17.29 -4.42
CA LEU A 14 -33.17 16.36 -4.54
C LEU A 14 -33.52 15.84 -3.15
N ILE A 15 -34.66 16.32 -2.66
CA ILE A 15 -35.29 16.01 -1.38
C ILE A 15 -36.01 14.65 -1.55
N PHE A 16 -35.57 13.61 -0.83
CA PHE A 16 -36.40 12.42 -0.58
C PHE A 16 -36.94 12.50 0.84
N ALA A 17 -38.27 12.45 0.91
CA ALA A 17 -39.06 12.70 2.09
C ALA A 17 -38.93 11.60 3.15
N VAL A 18 -38.81 12.11 4.38
CA VAL A 18 -39.11 11.54 5.69
C VAL A 18 -40.39 10.70 5.71
N SER A 19 -40.28 9.46 6.20
CA SER A 19 -41.36 8.76 6.92
C SER A 19 -40.88 8.51 8.34
N CYS A 20 -41.41 9.29 9.29
CA CYS A 20 -41.24 9.13 10.73
C CYS A 20 -42.58 8.69 11.35
N ALA A 21 -42.58 7.52 12.00
CA ALA A 21 -43.45 7.08 13.09
C ALA A 21 -42.99 5.63 13.40
N THR A 22 -42.51 5.20 14.56
CA THR A 22 -42.84 5.52 15.95
C THR A 22 -41.78 4.90 16.87
N SER A 23 -41.37 5.66 17.91
CA SER A 23 -40.54 5.29 19.07
C SER A 23 -41.44 4.82 20.25
N PRO A 24 -40.95 4.41 21.45
CA PRO A 24 -39.65 3.87 21.91
C PRO A 24 -39.78 2.61 22.85
N GLU A 25 -38.67 2.03 23.30
CA GLU A 25 -38.39 1.59 24.71
C GLU A 25 -37.47 0.34 24.86
N LYS A 26 -36.31 0.59 25.49
CA LYS A 26 -35.44 -0.28 26.32
C LYS A 26 -34.87 -1.64 25.84
N ALA A 27 -33.54 -1.63 25.83
CA ALA A 27 -32.65 -2.57 26.55
C ALA A 27 -32.51 -4.03 26.05
N ALA A 28 -31.45 -4.29 25.31
CA ALA A 28 -30.44 -5.35 25.55
C ALA A 28 -29.43 -5.29 24.38
N LYS A 29 -28.19 -4.85 24.60
CA LYS A 29 -27.04 -5.72 24.90
C LYS A 29 -26.87 -6.90 23.92
N THR A 30 -25.72 -6.85 23.25
CA THR A 30 -24.80 -7.96 22.94
C THR A 30 -25.23 -9.05 21.97
N ALA A 31 -24.65 -8.99 20.77
CA ALA A 31 -24.05 -10.11 20.04
C ALA A 31 -23.01 -9.50 19.07
N LYS A 32 -21.87 -8.99 19.54
CA LYS A 32 -20.66 -9.78 19.81
C LYS A 32 -20.66 -11.09 19.03
N GLU A 33 -20.32 -10.97 17.75
CA GLU A 33 -19.83 -12.07 16.94
C GLU A 33 -18.49 -12.51 17.56
N GLU A 34 -18.57 -13.36 18.57
CA GLU A 34 -17.44 -14.12 19.10
C GLU A 34 -17.02 -15.13 18.03
N LYS A 35 -16.17 -14.68 17.10
CA LYS A 35 -15.22 -15.59 16.47
C LYS A 35 -14.19 -15.92 17.53
N LYS A 36 -14.55 -16.91 18.35
CA LYS A 36 -13.70 -17.62 19.30
C LYS A 36 -12.51 -18.18 18.54
N THR A 37 -11.46 -17.36 18.40
CA THR A 37 -10.12 -17.85 18.17
C THR A 37 -9.85 -18.78 19.33
N ALA A 38 -9.85 -20.08 19.06
CA ALA A 38 -9.29 -21.04 19.98
C ALA A 38 -7.91 -20.49 20.36
N GLU A 39 -7.75 -20.09 21.62
CA GLU A 39 -6.45 -19.86 22.24
C GLU A 39 -5.73 -21.20 22.25
N GLN A 40 -5.19 -21.57 21.10
CA GLN A 40 -4.13 -22.53 21.01
C GLN A 40 -3.02 -21.91 21.85
N LYS A 41 -2.63 -22.58 22.95
CA LYS A 41 -1.44 -22.23 23.71
C LYS A 41 -0.24 -22.38 22.77
N VAL A 42 0.01 -21.36 21.95
CA VAL A 42 1.24 -21.21 21.20
C VAL A 42 2.30 -21.00 22.26
N SER A 43 3.28 -21.89 22.32
CA SER A 43 4.33 -21.77 23.32
C SER A 43 5.10 -20.49 23.04
N GLU A 44 5.60 -19.83 24.09
CA GLU A 44 6.40 -18.61 23.95
C GLU A 44 7.58 -18.81 22.99
N LYS A 45 8.16 -20.01 22.99
CA LYS A 45 9.21 -20.44 22.06
C LYS A 45 8.75 -20.35 20.59
N ASP A 46 7.55 -20.85 20.28
CA ASP A 46 7.02 -20.83 18.91
C ASP A 46 6.77 -19.38 18.43
N ILE A 47 6.37 -18.48 19.34
CA ILE A 47 6.16 -17.07 19.01
C ILE A 47 7.50 -16.40 18.67
N VAL A 48 8.55 -16.67 19.46
CA VAL A 48 9.89 -16.11 19.22
C VAL A 48 10.47 -16.60 17.89
N GLU A 49 10.41 -17.91 17.64
CA GLU A 49 10.91 -18.50 16.39
C GLU A 49 10.19 -17.92 15.16
N ASN A 50 8.86 -17.87 15.20
CA ASN A 50 8.06 -17.27 14.12
C ASN A 50 8.36 -15.77 13.93
N THR A 51 8.68 -15.04 15.00
CA THR A 51 9.05 -13.61 14.90
C THR A 51 10.35 -13.42 14.13
N GLU A 52 11.36 -14.26 14.37
CA GLU A 52 12.63 -14.23 13.62
C GLU A 52 12.46 -14.58 12.14
N THR A 53 11.61 -15.56 11.84
CA THR A 53 11.24 -15.90 10.46
C THR A 53 10.63 -14.69 9.77
N LEU A 54 9.61 -14.07 10.38
CA LEU A 54 8.93 -12.90 9.81
C LEU A 54 9.87 -11.70 9.65
N ARG A 55 10.80 -11.48 10.59
CA ARG A 55 11.84 -10.45 10.46
C ARG A 55 12.69 -10.68 9.21
N THR A 56 13.18 -11.90 9.02
CA THR A 56 14.04 -12.27 7.89
C THR A 56 13.30 -12.15 6.55
N GLU A 57 12.03 -12.55 6.52
CA GLU A 57 11.18 -12.38 5.33
C GLU A 57 10.95 -10.89 5.02
N ALA A 58 10.62 -10.08 6.02
CA ALA A 58 10.43 -8.64 5.84
C ALA A 58 11.72 -7.95 5.34
N GLU A 59 12.89 -8.37 5.84
CA GLU A 59 14.20 -7.87 5.41
C GLU A 59 14.54 -8.30 3.97
N THR A 60 14.14 -9.50 3.58
CA THR A 60 14.24 -9.98 2.20
C THR A 60 13.38 -9.12 1.27
N SER A 61 12.11 -8.86 1.63
CA SER A 61 11.21 -8.00 0.85
C SER A 61 11.69 -6.54 0.79
N LEU A 62 12.22 -6.00 1.91
CA LEU A 62 12.88 -4.69 1.95
C LEU A 62 14.03 -4.60 0.93
N SER A 63 14.90 -5.62 0.92
CA SER A 63 16.05 -5.68 0.02
C SER A 63 15.62 -5.76 -1.44
N ALA A 64 14.63 -6.61 -1.74
CA ALA A 64 14.05 -6.71 -3.09
C ALA A 64 13.49 -5.35 -3.56
N ALA A 65 12.71 -4.66 -2.73
CA ALA A 65 12.17 -3.34 -3.05
C ALA A 65 13.27 -2.29 -3.29
N ARG A 66 14.34 -2.29 -2.49
CA ARG A 66 15.50 -1.39 -2.69
C ARG A 66 16.27 -1.67 -3.97
N ASN A 67 16.41 -2.94 -4.35
CA ASN A 67 17.15 -3.34 -5.55
C ASN A 67 16.54 -2.74 -6.82
N ILE A 68 15.22 -2.54 -6.85
CA ILE A 68 14.52 -1.89 -7.97
C ILE A 68 14.24 -0.39 -7.74
N LYS A 69 14.93 0.23 -6.76
CA LYS A 69 14.82 1.67 -6.44
C LYS A 69 13.40 2.11 -6.06
N ALA A 70 12.64 1.24 -5.39
CA ALA A 70 11.30 1.58 -4.92
C ALA A 70 11.30 2.71 -3.89
N ASP A 71 12.40 2.89 -3.14
CA ASP A 71 12.64 4.03 -2.26
C ASP A 71 12.67 5.38 -2.98
N VAL A 72 12.94 5.38 -4.28
CA VAL A 72 12.90 6.57 -5.15
C VAL A 72 11.56 6.68 -5.88
N ALA A 73 11.08 5.58 -6.48
CA ALA A 73 9.89 5.58 -7.33
C ALA A 73 8.55 5.59 -6.56
N MET A 74 8.56 5.12 -5.31
CA MET A 74 7.41 4.93 -4.42
C MET A 74 7.77 5.38 -2.99
N LYS A 75 8.37 6.56 -2.86
CA LYS A 75 8.99 7.04 -1.61
C LYS A 75 8.06 6.98 -0.39
N GLU A 76 6.85 7.51 -0.50
CA GLU A 76 5.93 7.61 0.64
C GLU A 76 5.50 6.23 1.17
N GLU A 77 5.13 5.33 0.26
CA GLU A 77 4.72 3.96 0.60
C GLU A 77 5.89 3.13 1.11
N PHE A 78 7.08 3.33 0.54
CA PHE A 78 8.31 2.70 1.02
C PHE A 78 8.66 3.16 2.44
N GLU A 79 8.61 4.47 2.72
CA GLU A 79 8.84 5.02 4.06
C GLU A 79 7.81 4.51 5.08
N LYS A 80 6.55 4.35 4.68
CA LYS A 80 5.52 3.74 5.52
C LYS A 80 5.82 2.28 5.87
N ALA A 81 6.30 1.49 4.91
CA ALA A 81 6.71 0.11 5.14
C ALA A 81 7.94 0.05 6.08
N LEU A 82 8.90 0.94 5.88
CA LEU A 82 10.10 1.06 6.72
C LEU A 82 9.76 1.42 8.16
N ALA A 83 8.86 2.38 8.36
CA ALA A 83 8.41 2.76 9.71
C ALA A 83 7.75 1.60 10.47
N LEU A 84 7.02 0.71 9.77
CA LEU A 84 6.47 -0.51 10.40
C LEU A 84 7.57 -1.51 10.77
N TYR A 85 8.56 -1.69 9.90
CA TYR A 85 9.70 -2.57 10.13
C TYR A 85 10.54 -2.10 11.34
N GLU A 86 10.88 -0.82 11.40
CA GLU A 86 11.62 -0.23 12.53
C GLU A 86 10.82 -0.33 13.85
N ARG A 87 9.51 -0.11 13.77
CA ARG A 87 8.63 -0.32 14.93
C ARG A 87 8.62 -1.78 15.37
N ALA A 88 8.61 -2.72 14.43
CA ALA A 88 8.65 -4.16 14.73
C ALA A 88 9.95 -4.52 15.47
N GLN A 89 11.09 -4.03 15.01
CA GLN A 89 12.38 -4.19 15.70
C GLN A 89 12.33 -3.64 17.13
N SER A 90 11.80 -2.42 17.31
CA SER A 90 11.68 -1.84 18.66
C SER A 90 10.77 -2.65 19.59
N GLU A 91 9.69 -3.26 19.08
CA GLU A 91 8.82 -4.14 19.88
C GLU A 91 9.51 -5.47 20.20
N GLN A 92 10.29 -6.02 19.27
CA GLN A 92 11.07 -7.24 19.48
C GLN A 92 12.14 -7.05 20.57
N GLU A 93 12.86 -5.93 20.54
CA GLU A 93 13.85 -5.54 21.57
C GLU A 93 13.23 -5.41 22.96
N LYS A 94 11.94 -5.04 23.04
CA LYS A 94 11.16 -4.96 24.28
C LYS A 94 10.62 -6.32 24.75
N GLY A 95 10.86 -7.40 24.00
CA GLY A 95 10.29 -8.72 24.25
C GLY A 95 8.81 -8.86 23.84
N ASN A 96 8.24 -7.88 23.15
CA ASN A 96 6.84 -7.90 22.70
C ASN A 96 6.69 -8.70 21.39
N TYR A 97 7.13 -9.97 21.39
CA TYR A 97 7.27 -10.79 20.19
C TYR A 97 5.98 -10.92 19.36
N LYS A 98 4.82 -11.10 20.01
CA LYS A 98 3.55 -11.15 19.29
C LYS A 98 3.24 -9.86 18.52
N LYS A 99 3.59 -8.71 19.08
CA LYS A 99 3.36 -7.42 18.42
C LYS A 99 4.41 -7.17 17.33
N ALA A 100 5.65 -7.59 17.58
CA ALA A 100 6.72 -7.54 16.59
C ALA A 100 6.38 -8.40 15.37
N SER A 101 5.90 -9.64 15.55
CA SER A 101 5.50 -10.52 14.44
C SER A 101 4.37 -9.92 13.61
N ASP A 102 3.33 -9.37 14.25
CA ASP A 102 2.23 -8.68 13.59
C ASP A 102 2.72 -7.46 12.77
N LEU A 103 3.74 -6.74 13.25
CA LEU A 103 4.33 -5.59 12.56
C LEU A 103 5.26 -6.01 11.42
N PHE A 104 6.12 -7.01 11.61
CA PHE A 104 6.99 -7.56 10.55
C PHE A 104 6.17 -8.11 9.39
N SER A 105 5.09 -8.85 9.69
CA SER A 105 4.18 -9.36 8.66
C SER A 105 3.57 -8.24 7.81
N LYS A 106 3.12 -7.15 8.46
CA LYS A 106 2.60 -5.97 7.74
C LYS A 106 3.68 -5.24 6.94
N ALA A 107 4.89 -5.10 7.50
CA ALA A 107 6.01 -4.48 6.79
C ALA A 107 6.38 -5.28 5.54
N LYS A 108 6.48 -6.61 5.65
CA LYS A 108 6.69 -7.54 4.53
C LYS A 108 5.67 -7.29 3.41
N GLN A 109 4.38 -7.33 3.74
CA GLN A 109 3.30 -7.12 2.78
C GLN A 109 3.41 -5.77 2.05
N LEU A 110 3.72 -4.69 2.79
CA LEU A 110 3.88 -3.38 2.16
C LEU A 110 5.12 -3.29 1.27
N PHE A 111 6.24 -3.92 1.65
CA PHE A 111 7.42 -3.97 0.78
C PHE A 111 7.16 -4.76 -0.50
N GLU A 112 6.43 -5.87 -0.42
CA GLU A 112 6.01 -6.66 -1.59
C GLU A 112 5.10 -5.85 -2.52
N GLU A 113 4.11 -5.15 -1.96
CA GLU A 113 3.21 -4.27 -2.72
C GLU A 113 3.97 -3.13 -3.40
N VAL A 114 4.87 -2.47 -2.68
CA VAL A 114 5.72 -1.39 -3.19
C VAL A 114 6.66 -1.89 -4.28
N HIS A 115 7.23 -3.09 -4.12
CA HIS A 115 8.04 -3.73 -5.15
C HIS A 115 7.22 -3.96 -6.43
N GLN A 116 6.06 -4.61 -6.31
CA GLN A 116 5.20 -4.89 -7.45
C GLN A 116 4.81 -3.62 -8.21
N LYS A 117 4.34 -2.59 -7.51
CA LYS A 117 3.94 -1.32 -8.15
C LYS A 117 5.11 -0.60 -8.81
N THR A 118 6.30 -0.68 -8.23
CA THR A 118 7.51 -0.11 -8.83
C THR A 118 7.86 -0.82 -10.12
N GLU A 119 7.76 -2.14 -10.14
CA GLU A 119 8.02 -2.96 -11.32
C GLU A 119 7.00 -2.68 -12.44
N GLU A 120 5.71 -2.56 -12.09
CA GLU A 120 4.66 -2.16 -13.03
C GLU A 120 4.95 -0.78 -13.66
N LYS A 121 5.38 0.21 -12.86
CA LYS A 121 5.80 1.53 -13.35
C LYS A 121 7.01 1.45 -14.28
N ARG A 122 8.00 0.61 -13.94
CA ARG A 122 9.20 0.39 -14.76
C ARG A 122 8.85 -0.16 -16.13
N VAL A 123 8.06 -1.23 -16.17
CA VAL A 123 7.61 -1.87 -17.42
C VAL A 123 6.81 -0.89 -18.28
N GLN A 124 5.92 -0.10 -17.67
CA GLN A 124 5.14 0.90 -18.40
C GLN A 124 6.02 2.03 -18.98
N ALA A 125 7.02 2.48 -18.23
CA ALA A 125 7.98 3.48 -18.70
C ALA A 125 8.81 2.94 -19.88
N GLU A 126 9.32 1.72 -19.78
CA GLU A 126 10.09 1.07 -20.84
C GLU A 126 9.29 0.93 -22.13
N LYS A 127 8.05 0.45 -22.03
CA LYS A 127 7.14 0.37 -23.17
C LYS A 127 6.96 1.73 -23.85
N SER A 128 6.73 2.78 -23.07
CA SER A 128 6.54 4.14 -23.60
C SER A 128 7.80 4.67 -24.28
N MET A 129 8.98 4.33 -23.76
CA MET A 129 10.26 4.69 -24.37
C MET A 129 10.50 3.95 -25.68
N ASP A 130 10.19 2.66 -25.74
CA ASP A 130 10.39 1.87 -26.96
C ASP A 130 9.40 2.26 -28.06
N GLU A 131 8.16 2.59 -27.72
CA GLU A 131 7.20 3.20 -28.65
C GLU A 131 7.72 4.54 -29.18
N SER A 132 8.26 5.39 -28.30
CA SER A 132 8.86 6.67 -28.71
C SER A 132 10.06 6.49 -29.62
N LYS A 133 10.98 5.56 -29.31
CA LYS A 133 12.12 5.22 -30.17
C LYS A 133 11.67 4.74 -31.54
N THR A 134 10.65 3.89 -31.58
CA THR A 134 10.08 3.37 -32.84
C THR A 134 9.51 4.51 -33.69
N GLN A 135 8.77 5.43 -33.07
CA GLN A 135 8.23 6.60 -33.76
C GLN A 135 9.35 7.51 -34.30
N LEU A 136 10.40 7.76 -33.51
CA LEU A 136 11.54 8.56 -33.94
C LEU A 136 12.26 7.91 -35.13
N GLN A 137 12.52 6.60 -35.07
CA GLN A 137 13.12 5.87 -36.20
C GLN A 137 12.26 5.96 -37.46
N GLN A 138 10.94 5.80 -37.34
CA GLN A 138 10.04 5.95 -38.48
C GLN A 138 10.05 7.37 -39.06
N LEU A 139 10.16 8.39 -38.20
CA LEU A 139 10.27 9.78 -38.64
C LEU A 139 11.61 10.04 -39.33
N GLU A 140 12.71 9.54 -38.79
CA GLU A 140 14.04 9.62 -39.39
C GLU A 140 14.07 8.94 -40.77
N GLU A 141 13.53 7.73 -40.90
CA GLU A 141 13.46 7.02 -42.18
C GLU A 141 12.58 7.76 -43.20
N LYS A 142 11.46 8.35 -42.76
CA LYS A 142 10.61 9.18 -43.63
C LYS A 142 11.33 10.46 -44.07
N ALA A 143 12.07 11.11 -43.18
CA ALA A 143 12.85 12.30 -43.51
C ALA A 143 13.94 11.98 -44.54
N LYS A 144 14.70 10.91 -44.31
CA LYS A 144 15.70 10.40 -45.27
C LYS A 144 15.08 10.08 -46.62
N ALA A 145 13.93 9.39 -46.65
CA ALA A 145 13.22 9.06 -47.89
C ALA A 145 12.68 10.31 -48.62
N ALA A 146 12.37 11.38 -47.88
CA ALA A 146 11.99 12.68 -48.43
C ALA A 146 13.18 13.53 -48.89
N GLY A 147 14.42 13.07 -48.67
CA GLY A 147 15.64 13.78 -49.05
C GLY A 147 15.95 15.00 -48.16
N ILE A 148 15.46 14.99 -46.92
CA ILE A 148 15.76 15.99 -45.88
C ILE A 148 16.84 15.45 -44.96
#